data_AF-A0A2W4LKA5-F1
#
_entry.id   AF-A0A2W4LKA5-F1
#
_cell.length_a   1.000
_cell.length_b   1.000
_cell.length_c   1.000
_cell.angle_alpha   90.00
_cell.angle_beta   90.00
_cell.angle_gamma   90.00
#
_symmetry.space_group_name_H-M   'P 1'
#
loop_
_entity.id
_entity.type
_entity.pdbx_description
1 polymer ?
#
loop_
_entity_poly.entity_id
_entity_poly.type
_entity_poly.pdbx_seq_one_letter_code
_entity_poly.pdbx_strand_id
1 'polypeptide(L)'
;LAVQLGQARECGRPIFGPPADVVTAPVPHRDVVEAGVATVPELLAEFDGDRRNVLLTLARIWATGSTGRLLAKDAAAEWALPLLPEEHRPVLRHAIELYRGCTYADETWPGPLAARARECAEFMAMEIGRRVGRMPGKRPPKTTPVR
;
A
#
# COMPACT_ATOMS: atom_id res chain seq x y z
N LEU A 1 -3.00 -13.16 -6.77
CA LEU A 1 -4.47 -13.09 -6.99
C LEU A 1 -5.30 -12.77 -5.73
N ALA A 2 -4.72 -12.61 -4.51
CA ALA A 2 -5.50 -12.35 -3.28
C ALA A 2 -5.71 -10.86 -2.92
N VAL A 3 -5.04 -9.93 -3.61
CA VAL A 3 -5.10 -8.48 -3.28
C VAL A 3 -6.36 -7.80 -3.85
N GLN A 4 -7.02 -8.40 -4.84
CA GLN A 4 -8.21 -7.80 -5.48
C GLN A 4 -9.47 -7.85 -4.59
N LEU A 5 -9.51 -8.69 -3.55
CA LEU A 5 -10.69 -8.83 -2.67
C LEU A 5 -10.78 -7.76 -1.56
N GLY A 6 -9.70 -7.02 -1.28
CA GLY A 6 -9.71 -5.95 -0.28
C GLY A 6 -10.35 -4.65 -0.79
N GLN A 7 -10.13 -4.29 -2.05
CA GLN A 7 -10.58 -3.01 -2.61
C GLN A 7 -12.10 -2.93 -2.85
N ALA A 8 -12.80 -4.06 -2.91
CA ALA A 8 -14.25 -4.09 -3.07
C ALA A 8 -15.01 -3.66 -1.80
N ARG A 9 -14.38 -3.72 -0.62
CA ARG A 9 -15.10 -3.55 0.67
C ARG A 9 -15.20 -2.09 1.15
N GLU A 10 -14.26 -1.23 0.76
CA GLU A 10 -14.29 0.18 1.22
C GLU A 10 -14.96 1.15 0.24
N CYS A 11 -15.12 0.76 -1.04
CA CYS A 11 -15.70 1.64 -2.07
C CYS A 11 -16.83 0.98 -2.88
N GLY A 12 -17.20 -0.28 -2.62
CA GLY A 12 -18.15 -1.02 -3.44
C GLY A 12 -19.61 -0.71 -3.11
N ARG A 13 -20.24 0.21 -3.86
CA ARG A 13 -21.70 0.11 -4.06
C ARG A 13 -21.96 -1.18 -4.85
N PRO A 14 -22.76 -2.13 -4.33
CA PRO A 14 -23.01 -3.40 -5.01
C PRO A 14 -23.75 -3.15 -6.32
N ILE A 15 -23.17 -3.59 -7.44
CA ILE A 15 -23.85 -3.57 -8.75
C ILE A 15 -24.67 -4.85 -8.93
N PHE A 16 -24.39 -5.95 -8.21
CA PHE A 16 -25.28 -7.11 -8.02
C PHE A 16 -24.82 -7.98 -6.82
N GLY A 17 -25.77 -8.53 -6.05
CA GLY A 17 -25.53 -9.47 -4.92
C GLY A 17 -25.58 -8.83 -3.51
N PRO A 18 -25.79 -9.64 -2.44
CA PRO A 18 -25.88 -9.13 -1.07
C PRO A 18 -24.54 -8.54 -0.60
N PRO A 19 -24.58 -7.55 0.33
CA PRO A 19 -23.40 -6.81 0.74
C PRO A 19 -22.29 -7.70 1.33
N ALA A 20 -21.03 -7.29 1.10
CA ALA A 20 -19.82 -8.08 1.40
C ALA A 20 -19.56 -8.29 2.91
N ASP A 21 -20.39 -7.73 3.78
CA ASP A 21 -20.39 -7.92 5.23
C ASP A 21 -21.04 -9.24 5.66
N VAL A 22 -21.85 -9.87 4.81
CA VAL A 22 -22.56 -11.11 5.15
C VAL A 22 -21.71 -12.39 4.94
N VAL A 23 -20.60 -12.32 4.20
CA VAL A 23 -19.94 -13.55 3.67
C VAL A 23 -18.51 -13.80 4.17
N THR A 24 -17.82 -12.86 4.82
CA THR A 24 -16.45 -13.15 5.30
C THR A 24 -16.17 -12.60 6.68
N ALA A 25 -15.72 -13.49 7.58
CA ALA A 25 -15.19 -13.14 8.89
C ALA A 25 -14.12 -12.03 8.78
N PRO A 26 -13.96 -11.16 9.79
CA PRO A 26 -12.99 -10.07 9.75
C PRO A 26 -11.58 -10.63 9.56
N VAL A 27 -10.92 -10.24 8.47
CA VAL A 27 -9.52 -10.61 8.22
C VAL A 27 -8.64 -9.92 9.27
N PRO A 28 -7.80 -10.67 10.01
CA PRO A 28 -6.88 -10.06 10.96
C PRO A 28 -5.99 -9.02 10.29
N HIS A 29 -5.85 -7.84 10.89
CA HIS A 29 -5.01 -6.75 10.38
C HIS A 29 -3.60 -7.21 10.02
N ARG A 30 -3.03 -8.11 10.82
CA ARG A 30 -1.74 -8.75 10.56
C ARG A 30 -1.66 -9.43 9.19
N ASP A 31 -2.67 -10.21 8.82
CA ASP A 31 -2.67 -10.96 7.55
C ASP A 31 -2.74 -10.00 6.35
N VAL A 32 -3.45 -8.88 6.50
CA VAL A 32 -3.49 -7.80 5.49
C VAL A 32 -2.11 -7.14 5.34
N VAL A 33 -1.41 -6.89 6.45
CA VAL A 33 -0.06 -6.28 6.42
C VAL A 33 0.97 -7.25 5.86
N GLU A 34 0.98 -8.51 6.30
CA GLU A 34 1.89 -9.54 5.80
C GLU A 34 1.69 -9.76 4.30
N ALA A 35 0.44 -9.84 3.83
CA ALA A 35 0.13 -9.93 2.41
C ALA A 35 0.61 -8.70 1.63
N GLY A 36 0.42 -7.49 2.15
CA GLY A 36 0.92 -6.27 1.54
C GLY A 36 2.46 -6.25 1.44
N VAL A 37 3.16 -6.61 2.51
CA VAL A 37 4.64 -6.65 2.52
C VAL A 37 5.17 -7.69 1.54
N ALA A 38 4.52 -8.84 1.40
CA ALA A 38 4.91 -9.87 0.45
C ALA A 38 4.89 -9.40 -1.01
N THR A 39 4.10 -8.37 -1.34
CA THR A 39 4.04 -7.78 -2.70
C THR A 39 5.13 -6.74 -2.97
N VAL A 40 5.85 -6.26 -1.96
CA VAL A 40 6.85 -5.18 -2.12
C VAL A 40 7.96 -5.52 -3.12
N PRO A 41 8.55 -6.73 -3.14
CA PRO A 41 9.58 -7.07 -4.12
C PRO A 41 9.07 -7.04 -5.57
N GLU A 42 7.86 -7.53 -5.81
CA GLU A 42 7.20 -7.52 -7.13
C GLU A 42 6.96 -6.08 -7.59
N LEU A 43 6.42 -5.23 -6.71
CA LEU A 43 6.20 -3.81 -6.99
C LEU A 43 7.49 -3.07 -7.37
N LEU A 44 8.62 -3.36 -6.72
CA LEU A 44 9.91 -2.73 -7.06
C LEU A 44 10.48 -3.21 -8.40
N ALA A 45 10.17 -4.44 -8.80
CA ALA A 45 10.57 -4.99 -10.10
C ALA A 45 9.80 -4.31 -11.25
N GLU A 46 8.53 -3.98 -11.04
CA GLU A 46 7.66 -3.31 -12.03
C GLU A 46 7.81 -1.79 -12.06
N PHE A 47 8.65 -1.22 -11.19
CA PHE A 47 8.73 0.23 -10.95
C PHE A 47 8.90 1.07 -12.21
N ASP A 48 9.75 0.66 -13.15
CA ASP A 48 10.01 1.46 -14.35
C ASP A 48 8.83 1.53 -15.33
N GLY A 49 7.90 0.58 -15.24
CA GLY A 49 6.67 0.54 -16.02
C GLY A 49 5.51 1.32 -15.40
N ASP A 50 5.50 1.53 -14.08
CA ASP A 50 4.37 2.17 -13.39
C ASP A 50 4.79 2.91 -12.09
N ARG A 51 5.74 3.85 -12.24
CA ARG A 51 6.35 4.59 -11.12
C ARG A 51 5.31 5.19 -10.17
N ARG A 52 4.30 5.87 -10.70
CA ARG A 52 3.23 6.51 -9.92
C ARG A 52 2.50 5.50 -9.06
N ASN A 53 2.00 4.40 -9.64
CA ASN A 53 1.23 3.45 -8.84
C ASN A 53 2.09 2.69 -7.86
N VAL A 54 3.34 2.37 -8.20
CA VAL A 54 4.23 1.70 -7.27
C VAL A 54 4.45 2.57 -6.04
N LEU A 55 4.77 3.86 -6.22
CA LEU A 55 4.94 4.80 -5.10
C LEU A 55 3.69 4.91 -4.23
N LEU A 56 2.51 5.06 -4.84
CA LEU A 56 1.24 5.18 -4.12
C LEU A 56 0.83 3.87 -3.41
N THR A 57 1.15 2.73 -4.00
CA THR A 57 0.84 1.41 -3.41
C THR A 57 1.78 1.12 -2.24
N LEU A 58 3.07 1.42 -2.36
CA LEU A 58 4.01 1.38 -1.24
C LEU A 58 3.55 2.28 -0.10
N ALA A 59 3.11 3.51 -0.38
CA ALA A 59 2.55 4.39 0.65
C ALA A 59 1.32 3.79 1.35
N ARG A 60 0.41 3.14 0.62
CA ARG A 60 -0.75 2.43 1.21
C ARG A 60 -0.34 1.27 2.09
N ILE A 61 0.60 0.43 1.65
CA ILE A 61 1.12 -0.68 2.46
C ILE A 61 1.75 -0.12 3.74
N TRP A 62 2.54 0.94 3.60
CA TRP A 62 3.22 1.58 4.72
C TRP A 62 2.25 2.19 5.75
N ALA A 63 1.23 2.90 5.28
CA ALA A 63 0.18 3.49 6.12
C ALA A 63 -0.68 2.42 6.79
N THR A 64 -1.07 1.37 6.05
CA THR A 64 -1.88 0.26 6.58
C THR A 64 -1.12 -0.48 7.68
N GLY A 65 0.16 -0.76 7.46
CA GLY A 65 1.03 -1.37 8.46
C GLY A 65 1.24 -0.51 9.71
N SER A 66 1.16 0.82 9.59
CA SER A 66 1.28 1.74 10.73
C SER A 66 -0.01 1.94 11.51
N THR A 67 -1.11 2.12 10.80
CA THR A 67 -2.31 2.76 11.36
C THR A 67 -3.41 1.78 11.67
N GLY A 68 -3.35 0.53 11.18
CA GLY A 68 -4.49 -0.37 11.27
C GLY A 68 -5.51 -0.18 10.12
N ARG A 69 -5.41 0.92 9.37
CA ARG A 69 -6.47 1.41 8.48
C ARG A 69 -6.05 1.29 7.03
N LEU A 70 -6.97 0.83 6.20
CA LEU A 70 -6.83 0.96 4.76
C LEU A 70 -7.20 2.41 4.38
N LEU A 71 -6.28 3.06 3.68
CA LEU A 71 -6.46 4.42 3.19
C LEU A 71 -6.49 4.42 1.65
N ALA A 72 -7.13 5.43 1.07
CA ALA A 72 -7.03 5.74 -0.35
C ALA A 72 -5.57 6.03 -0.75
N LYS A 73 -5.23 5.89 -2.04
CA LYS A 73 -3.86 6.05 -2.56
C LYS A 73 -3.24 7.39 -2.19
N ASP A 74 -3.96 8.47 -2.45
CA ASP A 74 -3.52 9.83 -2.16
C ASP A 74 -3.48 10.12 -0.66
N ALA A 75 -4.51 9.73 0.10
CA ALA A 75 -4.53 9.90 1.55
C ALA A 75 -3.37 9.15 2.25
N ALA A 76 -3.03 7.94 1.79
CA ALA A 76 -1.88 7.20 2.30
C ALA A 76 -0.55 7.87 1.94
N ALA A 77 -0.43 8.41 0.73
CA ALA A 77 0.75 9.13 0.29
C ALA A 77 0.92 10.46 1.06
N GLU A 78 -0.16 11.19 1.32
CA GLU A 78 -0.16 12.37 2.18
C GLU A 78 0.25 12.05 3.61
N TRP A 79 -0.21 10.92 4.16
CA TRP A 79 0.25 10.43 5.45
C TRP A 79 1.75 10.09 5.47
N ALA A 80 2.29 9.54 4.38
CA ALA A 80 3.69 9.15 4.27
C ALA A 80 4.64 10.34 4.04
N LEU A 81 4.19 11.42 3.39
CA LEU A 81 4.98 12.62 3.10
C LEU A 81 5.81 13.16 4.29
N PRO A 82 5.24 13.41 5.48
CA PRO A 82 6.02 13.95 6.60
C PRO A 82 7.04 12.96 7.16
N LEU A 83 6.88 11.65 6.91
CA LEU A 83 7.77 10.59 7.38
C LEU A 83 8.96 10.35 6.44
N LEU A 84 8.91 10.89 5.23
CA LEU A 84 10.00 10.79 4.26
C LEU A 84 11.11 11.80 4.57
N PRO A 85 12.39 11.43 4.30
CA PRO A 85 13.48 12.37 4.13
C PRO A 85 13.08 13.48 3.15
N GLU A 86 13.52 14.71 3.42
CA GLU A 86 13.12 15.90 2.64
C GLU A 86 13.37 15.72 1.15
N GLU A 87 14.44 15.02 0.83
CA GLU A 87 14.91 14.75 -0.52
C GLU A 87 14.01 13.79 -1.33
N HIS A 88 13.15 13.02 -0.67
CA HIS A 88 12.17 12.12 -1.30
C HIS A 88 10.76 12.72 -1.35
N ARG A 89 10.46 13.72 -0.51
CA ARG A 89 9.14 14.36 -0.46
C ARG A 89 8.65 14.91 -1.82
N PRO A 90 9.49 15.56 -2.65
CA PRO A 90 9.06 16.04 -3.97
C PRO A 90 8.58 14.92 -4.90
N VAL A 91 9.22 13.74 -4.85
CA VAL A 91 8.83 12.58 -5.67
C VAL A 91 7.42 12.13 -5.31
N LEU A 92 7.15 11.93 -4.01
CA LEU A 92 5.84 11.44 -3.57
C LEU A 92 4.74 12.50 -3.78
N ARG A 93 5.07 13.79 -3.64
CA ARG A 93 4.15 14.90 -3.95
C ARG A 93 3.75 14.89 -5.42
N HIS A 94 4.72 14.75 -6.32
CA HIS A 94 4.47 14.65 -7.77
C HIS A 94 3.59 13.43 -8.10
N ALA A 95 3.82 12.28 -7.46
CA ALA A 95 2.97 11.11 -7.64
C ALA A 95 1.50 11.36 -7.24
N ILE A 96 1.26 12.12 -6.16
CA ILE A 96 -0.08 12.51 -5.72
C ILE A 96 -0.74 13.43 -6.76
N GLU A 97 -0.01 14.44 -7.24
CA GLU A 97 -0.49 15.39 -8.24
C GLU A 97 -0.88 14.67 -9.54
N LEU A 98 0.00 13.79 -10.03
CA LEU A 98 -0.28 12.96 -11.19
C LEU A 98 -1.51 12.06 -10.97
N TYR A 99 -1.69 11.49 -9.78
CA TYR A 99 -2.85 10.64 -9.50
C TYR A 99 -4.17 11.39 -9.46
N ARG A 100 -4.15 12.64 -8.97
CA ARG A 100 -5.36 13.47 -8.83
C ARG A 100 -5.76 14.18 -10.12
N GLY A 101 -4.78 14.61 -10.92
CA GLY A 101 -5.02 15.54 -12.02
C GLY A 101 -4.56 15.08 -13.40
N CYS A 102 -3.93 13.91 -13.52
CA CYS A 102 -3.29 13.49 -14.77
C CYS A 102 -3.72 12.09 -15.22
N THR A 103 -4.06 11.97 -16.50
CA THR A 103 -4.26 10.65 -17.13
C THR A 103 -2.93 9.96 -17.34
N TYR A 104 -2.91 8.64 -17.59
CA TYR A 104 -1.65 7.96 -17.93
C TYR A 104 -1.02 8.47 -19.22
N ALA A 105 -1.83 8.89 -20.19
CA ALA A 105 -1.34 9.35 -21.48
C ALA A 105 -0.56 10.68 -21.37
N ASP A 106 -0.89 11.49 -20.37
CA ASP A 106 -0.28 12.81 -20.14
C ASP A 106 0.80 12.78 -19.04
N GLU A 107 1.05 11.60 -18.45
CA GLU A 107 1.94 11.44 -17.31
C GLU A 107 3.39 11.77 -17.68
N THR A 108 3.91 12.85 -17.09
CA THR A 108 5.30 13.27 -17.30
C THR A 108 6.06 13.29 -15.98
N TRP A 109 7.24 12.70 -15.99
CA TRP A 109 8.18 12.73 -14.86
C TRP A 109 9.37 13.64 -15.19
N PRO A 110 9.52 14.78 -14.48
CA PRO A 110 10.72 15.61 -14.61
C PRO A 110 11.98 14.79 -14.32
N GLY A 111 13.03 14.97 -15.12
CA GLY A 111 14.28 14.19 -15.01
C GLY A 111 14.85 14.08 -13.58
N PRO A 112 14.96 15.17 -12.80
CA PRO A 112 15.41 15.12 -11.42
C PRO A 112 14.52 14.28 -10.49
N LEU A 113 13.20 14.29 -10.71
CA LEU A 113 12.27 13.48 -9.93
C LEU A 113 12.33 12.02 -10.36
N ALA A 114 12.39 11.74 -11.66
CA ALA A 114 12.51 10.40 -12.21
C ALA A 114 13.78 9.69 -11.68
N ALA A 115 14.92 10.41 -11.66
CA ALA A 115 16.18 9.89 -11.15
C ALA A 115 16.11 9.47 -9.67
N ARG A 116 15.36 10.21 -8.85
CA ARG A 116 15.20 9.97 -7.41
C ARG A 116 14.04 9.06 -7.06
N ALA A 117 13.20 8.70 -8.04
CA ALA A 117 11.95 8.02 -7.78
C ALA A 117 12.18 6.59 -7.28
N ARG A 118 13.19 5.89 -7.82
CA ARG A 118 13.55 4.54 -7.38
C ARG A 118 14.08 4.53 -5.95
N GLU A 119 14.97 5.46 -5.61
CA GLU A 119 15.49 5.61 -4.24
C GLU A 119 14.35 5.89 -3.23
N CYS A 120 13.38 6.74 -3.60
CA CYS A 120 12.20 6.98 -2.78
C CYS A 120 11.36 5.70 -2.57
N ALA A 121 11.20 4.88 -3.60
CA ALA A 121 10.45 3.61 -3.51
C ALA A 121 11.19 2.60 -2.62
N GLU A 122 12.50 2.47 -2.77
CA GLU A 122 13.36 1.61 -1.96
C GLU A 122 13.38 2.04 -0.49
N PHE A 123 13.41 3.34 -0.22
CA PHE A 123 13.28 3.87 1.13
C PHE A 123 11.96 3.45 1.79
N MET A 124 10.83 3.62 1.09
CA MET A 124 9.53 3.19 1.61
C MET A 124 9.47 1.67 1.82
N ALA A 125 10.03 0.88 0.89
CA ALA A 125 10.13 -0.58 1.01
C ALA A 125 10.92 -1.01 2.25
N MET A 126 12.06 -0.37 2.51
CA MET A 126 12.86 -0.60 3.70
C MET A 126 12.06 -0.29 4.99
N GLU A 127 11.34 0.84 5.03
CA GLU A 127 10.54 1.22 6.19
C GLU A 127 9.33 0.30 6.41
N ILE A 128 8.75 -0.26 5.35
CA ILE A 128 7.74 -1.32 5.43
C ILE A 128 8.34 -2.57 6.08
N GLY A 129 9.50 -3.04 5.61
CA GLY A 129 10.17 -4.24 6.13
C GLY A 129 10.56 -4.14 7.61
N ARG A 130 11.07 -2.97 8.03
CA ARG A 130 11.44 -2.69 9.44
C ARG A 130 10.28 -2.85 10.41
N ARG A 131 9.05 -2.57 9.98
CA ARG A 131 7.86 -2.68 10.84
C ARG A 131 7.39 -4.11 11.03
N VAL A 132 7.49 -4.95 9.98
CA VAL A 132 7.17 -6.38 10.11
C VAL A 132 8.09 -7.06 11.10
N GLY A 133 9.39 -6.73 11.09
CA GLY A 133 10.35 -7.26 12.06
C GLY A 133 10.07 -6.87 13.52
N ARG A 134 9.21 -5.88 13.78
CA ARG A 134 8.85 -5.40 15.13
C ARG A 134 7.50 -5.91 15.62
N MET A 135 6.71 -6.61 14.79
CA MET A 135 5.41 -7.13 15.22
C MET A 135 5.56 -8.37 16.12
N PRO A 136 4.86 -8.46 17.27
CA PRO A 136 4.92 -9.63 18.13
C PRO A 136 4.51 -10.92 17.39
N GLY A 137 5.21 -12.02 17.69
CA GLY A 137 5.04 -13.32 17.04
C GLY A 137 3.60 -13.83 17.06
N LYS A 138 3.25 -14.68 16.07
CA LYS A 138 1.90 -15.23 15.89
C LYS A 138 1.51 -15.99 17.15
N ARG A 139 0.39 -15.62 17.79
CA ARG A 139 -0.19 -16.45 18.86
C ARG A 139 -0.59 -17.77 18.21
N PRO A 140 -0.16 -18.94 18.73
CA PRO A 140 -0.56 -20.22 18.15
C PRO A 140 -2.09 -20.32 18.12
N PRO A 141 -2.67 -20.97 17.09
CA PRO A 141 -4.11 -21.19 17.05
C PRO A 141 -4.53 -21.88 18.35
N LYS A 142 -5.56 -21.34 19.02
CA LYS A 142 -6.17 -22.01 20.17
C LYS A 142 -6.72 -23.34 19.67
N THR A 143 -6.01 -24.43 19.94
CA THR A 143 -6.53 -25.78 19.78
C THR A 143 -7.69 -25.92 20.77
N THR A 144 -8.91 -25.86 20.25
CA THR A 144 -10.08 -26.21 21.03
C THR A 144 -10.11 -27.74 21.08
N PRO A 145 -10.02 -28.39 22.25
CA PRO A 145 -10.14 -29.83 22.30
C PRO A 145 -11.55 -30.22 21.91
N VAL A 146 -11.68 -30.98 20.82
CA VAL A 146 -12.91 -31.69 20.48
C VAL A 146 -13.13 -32.71 21.61
N ARG A 147 -14.25 -32.56 22.31
CA ARG A 147 -14.71 -33.51 23.34
C ARG A 147 -15.41 -34.70 22.69
#